data_AF-A0A831KCH9-F1
#
_entry.id   AF-A0A831KCH9-F1
#
_cell.length_a   1.000
_cell.length_b   1.000
_cell.length_c   1.000
_cell.angle_alpha   90.00
_cell.angle_beta   90.00
_cell.angle_gamma   90.00
#
_symmetry.space_group_name_H-M   'P 1'
#
loop_
_entity.id
_entity.type
_entity.pdbx_description
1 polymer ?
#
loop_
_entity_poly.entity_id
_entity_poly.type
_entity_poly.pdbx_seq_one_letter_code
_entity_poly.pdbx_strand_id
1 'polypeptide(L)'
;MKTTSGFFSIITAVFFLVIFTAPSVSFGGETGKGSISGLETELSHIEQELNTLDKRVNSLLEDLVDPKITSASLFFSTGGQIEAIPLSLEIRMDDHPLVTRQLSEADRLLLIKGGSLEIFSDIMEPGPHNLAARCQIQTAEKPSLKVEVVSAVFRFEPRRASANFMEISLSRANRGKTGNSFDLKAKHWSREN
;
A
#
# COMPACT_ATOMS: atom_id res chain seq x y z
N MET A 1 -1.15 18.21 32.54
CA MET A 1 -0.07 17.21 32.73
C MET A 1 -0.46 15.90 32.08
N LYS A 2 0.26 15.48 31.04
CA LYS A 2 0.62 14.09 30.71
C LYS A 2 1.60 14.15 29.54
N THR A 3 2.85 13.83 29.83
CA THR A 3 4.01 13.78 28.94
C THR A 3 4.04 12.44 28.22
N THR A 4 4.12 12.43 26.90
CA THR A 4 4.40 11.21 26.11
C THR A 4 5.83 11.26 25.60
N SER A 5 6.76 10.85 26.45
CA SER A 5 8.15 10.53 26.09
C SER A 5 8.22 9.09 25.57
N GLY A 6 7.90 8.89 24.29
CA GLY A 6 8.00 7.56 23.63
C GLY A 6 9.16 7.43 22.66
N PHE A 7 9.73 8.55 22.19
CA PHE A 7 10.70 8.55 21.08
C PHE A 7 12.17 8.43 21.53
N PHE A 8 12.47 8.57 22.82
CA PHE A 8 13.84 8.46 23.33
C PHE A 8 14.32 7.02 23.61
N SER A 9 13.46 6.01 23.40
CA SER A 9 13.77 4.63 23.82
C SER A 9 14.52 3.80 22.76
N ILE A 10 14.24 4.00 21.47
CA ILE A 10 14.79 3.13 20.41
C ILE A 10 16.24 3.48 20.07
N ILE A 11 16.57 4.77 19.98
CA ILE A 11 17.96 5.21 19.69
C ILE A 11 18.91 4.80 20.81
N THR A 12 18.45 4.88 22.06
CA THR A 12 19.24 4.48 23.24
C THR A 12 19.47 2.97 23.30
N ALA A 13 18.49 2.16 22.87
CA ALA A 13 18.62 0.70 22.84
C ALA A 13 19.63 0.22 21.77
N VAL A 14 19.71 0.88 20.61
CA VAL A 14 20.68 0.56 19.56
C VAL A 14 22.11 0.93 20.00
N PHE A 15 22.28 2.04 20.70
CA PHE A 15 23.59 2.47 21.19
C PHE A 15 24.16 1.52 22.26
N PHE A 16 23.31 0.93 23.12
CA PHE A 16 23.74 -0.05 24.13
C PHE A 16 24.11 -1.42 23.54
N LEU A 17 23.53 -1.82 22.41
CA LEU A 17 23.85 -3.09 21.76
C LEU A 17 25.25 -3.08 21.12
N VAL A 18 25.70 -1.91 20.65
CA VAL A 18 27.02 -1.73 20.02
C VAL A 18 28.15 -1.70 21.06
N ILE A 19 27.87 -1.29 22.30
CA ILE A 19 28.91 -1.18 23.35
C ILE A 19 29.16 -2.51 24.07
N PHE A 20 28.19 -3.43 24.11
CA PHE A 20 28.30 -4.68 24.89
C PHE A 20 28.85 -5.90 24.13
N THR A 21 29.23 -5.76 22.85
CA THR A 21 29.82 -6.84 22.05
C THR A 21 31.30 -6.64 21.76
N ALA A 22 32.01 -5.92 22.63
CA ALA A 22 33.47 -5.96 22.63
C ALA A 22 33.94 -7.31 23.23
N PRO A 23 34.57 -8.21 22.45
CA PRO A 23 35.18 -9.39 23.02
C PRO A 23 36.36 -8.96 23.91
N SER A 24 36.30 -9.32 25.19
CA SER A 24 37.41 -9.17 26.12
C SER A 24 38.47 -10.22 25.77
N VAL A 25 39.41 -9.84 24.91
CA VAL A 25 40.61 -10.63 24.60
C VAL A 25 41.59 -10.59 25.77
N SER A 26 41.70 -11.70 26.49
CA SER A 26 42.77 -11.95 27.45
C SER A 26 44.07 -12.25 26.70
N PHE A 27 45.03 -11.33 26.75
CA PHE A 27 46.34 -11.45 26.11
C PHE A 27 47.27 -12.30 26.99
N GLY A 28 47.30 -13.61 26.72
CA GLY A 28 48.38 -14.52 27.13
C GLY A 28 49.37 -14.66 25.98
N GLY A 29 50.66 -14.46 26.26
CA GLY A 29 51.71 -14.41 25.25
C GLY A 29 51.96 -15.72 24.51
N GLU A 30 52.69 -15.55 23.40
CA GLU A 30 53.30 -16.54 22.50
C GLU A 30 52.61 -16.77 21.14
N THR A 31 53.44 -16.79 20.08
CA THR A 31 53.19 -16.94 18.63
C THR A 31 52.81 -15.64 17.88
N GLY A 32 53.51 -15.17 16.84
CA GLY A 32 54.55 -15.75 15.99
C GLY A 32 54.10 -15.79 14.53
N LYS A 33 54.08 -14.62 13.85
CA LYS A 33 53.98 -14.41 12.38
C LYS A 33 52.77 -14.95 11.58
N GLY A 34 51.94 -15.84 12.13
CA GLY A 34 50.70 -16.32 11.45
C GLY A 34 49.45 -15.47 11.72
N SER A 35 49.43 -14.70 12.81
CA SER A 35 48.25 -13.95 13.25
C SER A 35 48.07 -12.60 12.57
N ILE A 36 49.11 -12.06 11.93
CA ILE A 36 49.07 -10.73 11.29
C ILE A 36 48.27 -10.79 9.98
N SER A 37 48.42 -11.83 9.16
CA SER A 37 47.63 -11.97 7.93
C SER A 37 46.16 -12.28 8.19
N GLY A 38 45.85 -12.98 9.30
CA GLY A 38 44.48 -13.22 9.74
C GLY A 38 43.79 -11.91 10.16
N LEU A 39 44.49 -11.08 10.96
CA LEU A 39 44.02 -9.75 11.36
C LEU A 39 43.87 -8.79 10.17
N GLU A 40 44.76 -8.82 9.19
CA GLU A 40 44.63 -8.01 7.96
C GLU A 40 43.42 -8.44 7.12
N THR A 41 43.15 -9.75 7.06
CA THR A 41 41.98 -10.27 6.34
C THR A 41 40.68 -9.88 7.06
N GLU A 42 40.65 -10.00 8.39
CA GLU A 42 39.52 -9.56 9.23
C GLU A 42 39.30 -8.04 9.15
N LEU A 43 40.36 -7.24 9.15
CA LEU A 43 40.29 -5.79 8.94
C LEU A 43 39.68 -5.44 7.57
N SER A 44 40.13 -6.12 6.51
CA SER A 44 39.57 -5.89 5.17
C SER A 44 38.09 -6.26 5.07
N HIS A 45 37.67 -7.32 5.78
CA HIS A 45 36.28 -7.74 5.85
C HIS A 45 35.42 -6.72 6.60
N ILE A 46 35.91 -6.20 7.72
CA ILE A 46 35.25 -5.16 8.51
C ILE A 46 35.14 -3.85 7.70
N GLU A 47 36.18 -3.45 6.97
CA GLU A 47 36.12 -2.28 6.08
C GLU A 47 35.11 -2.45 4.95
N GLN A 48 35.00 -3.68 4.41
CA GLN A 48 34.01 -3.99 3.39
C GLN A 48 32.58 -3.96 3.95
N GLU A 49 32.36 -4.51 5.15
CA GLU A 49 31.07 -4.42 5.84
C GLU A 49 30.69 -2.98 6.18
N LEU A 50 31.63 -2.17 6.67
CA LEU A 50 31.44 -0.76 6.95
C LEU A 50 31.06 0.02 5.69
N ASN A 51 31.76 -0.20 4.58
CA ASN A 51 31.40 0.41 3.28
C ASN A 51 30.01 -0.03 2.79
N THR A 52 29.63 -1.27 3.06
CA THR A 52 28.31 -1.79 2.69
C THR A 52 27.22 -1.17 3.57
N LEU A 53 27.51 -0.99 4.85
CA LEU A 53 26.62 -0.37 5.82
C LEU A 53 26.45 1.12 5.54
N ASP A 54 27.53 1.84 5.23
CA ASP A 54 27.50 3.26 4.87
C ASP A 54 26.66 3.50 3.61
N LYS A 55 26.80 2.63 2.59
CA LYS A 55 25.92 2.65 1.42
C LYS A 55 24.45 2.42 1.77
N ARG A 56 24.14 1.51 2.71
CA ARG A 56 22.76 1.26 3.16
C ARG A 56 22.20 2.43 3.95
N VAL A 57 23.00 3.04 4.84
CA VAL A 57 22.60 4.21 5.62
C VAL A 57 22.34 5.40 4.70
N ASN A 58 23.22 5.64 3.72
CA ASN A 58 23.04 6.72 2.75
C ASN A 58 21.81 6.48 1.86
N SER A 59 21.56 5.24 1.42
CA SER A 59 20.34 4.90 0.68
C SER A 59 19.07 5.08 1.51
N LEU A 60 19.10 4.74 2.81
CA LEU A 60 17.97 4.94 3.72
C LEU A 60 17.76 6.42 4.04
N LEU A 61 18.84 7.19 4.19
CA LEU A 61 18.77 8.64 4.36
C LEU A 61 18.24 9.31 3.09
N GLU A 62 18.65 8.89 1.90
CA GLU A 62 18.12 9.40 0.64
C GLU A 62 16.62 9.08 0.49
N ASP A 63 16.20 7.86 0.84
CA ASP A 63 14.79 7.45 0.91
C ASP A 63 13.97 8.25 1.95
N LEU A 64 14.61 8.77 3.00
CA LEU A 64 13.99 9.62 4.04
C LEU A 64 13.99 11.11 3.68
N VAL A 65 14.98 11.58 2.92
CA VAL A 65 15.18 12.99 2.57
C VAL A 65 14.36 13.39 1.34
N ASP A 66 14.14 12.48 0.39
CA ASP A 66 13.21 12.66 -0.72
C ASP A 66 12.23 11.48 -0.78
N PRO A 67 11.19 11.46 0.09
CA PRO A 67 10.19 10.41 0.05
C PRO A 67 9.51 10.53 -1.30
N LYS A 68 9.93 9.73 -2.28
CA LYS A 68 9.37 9.78 -3.63
C LYS A 68 7.88 9.49 -3.53
N ILE A 69 7.10 10.56 -3.56
CA ILE A 69 5.70 10.55 -3.16
C ILE A 69 4.96 9.58 -4.07
N THR A 70 4.40 8.55 -3.46
CA THR A 70 3.61 7.54 -4.15
C THR A 70 2.16 7.97 -4.01
N SER A 71 1.64 8.67 -5.03
CA SER A 71 0.24 9.06 -5.04
C SER A 71 -0.62 7.92 -5.58
N ALA A 72 -1.81 7.77 -5.01
CA ALA A 72 -2.79 6.78 -5.41
C ALA A 72 -4.16 7.44 -5.55
N SER A 73 -4.76 7.33 -6.73
CA SER A 73 -6.14 7.74 -6.99
C SER A 73 -7.00 6.53 -7.34
N LEU A 74 -8.17 6.44 -6.70
CA LEU A 74 -9.16 5.41 -6.98
C LEU A 74 -10.38 6.02 -7.66
N PHE A 75 -10.87 5.34 -8.68
CA PHE A 75 -12.06 5.72 -9.44
C PHE A 75 -13.11 4.62 -9.34
N PHE A 76 -14.37 5.02 -9.27
CA PHE A 76 -15.51 4.14 -9.43
C PHE A 76 -16.27 4.54 -10.68
N SER A 77 -16.52 3.59 -11.57
CA SER A 77 -17.21 3.82 -12.83
C SER A 77 -18.24 2.74 -13.11
N THR A 78 -19.02 2.95 -14.16
CA THR A 78 -19.96 1.97 -14.69
C THR A 78 -19.57 1.63 -16.12
N GLY A 79 -19.66 0.35 -16.48
CA GLY A 79 -19.35 -0.14 -17.82
C GLY A 79 -20.43 0.22 -18.84
N GLY A 80 -20.59 1.52 -19.13
CA GLY A 80 -21.64 2.07 -19.99
C GLY A 80 -22.92 2.42 -19.24
N GLN A 81 -24.01 2.63 -19.98
CA GLN A 81 -25.32 2.85 -19.37
C GLN A 81 -25.81 1.55 -18.71
N ILE A 82 -26.03 1.61 -17.40
CA ILE A 82 -26.49 0.48 -16.60
C ILE A 82 -27.91 0.71 -16.07
N GLU A 83 -28.72 -0.34 -16.02
CA GLU A 83 -30.08 -0.33 -15.44
C GLU A 83 -30.07 -0.58 -13.91
N ALA A 84 -28.95 -0.28 -13.26
CA ALA A 84 -28.79 -0.30 -11.82
C ALA A 84 -28.37 1.07 -11.32
N ILE A 85 -28.95 1.46 -10.18
CA ILE A 85 -28.66 2.72 -9.50
C ILE A 85 -27.69 2.39 -8.36
N PRO A 86 -26.42 2.82 -8.44
CA PRO A 86 -25.49 2.70 -7.31
C PRO A 86 -26.00 3.57 -6.15
N LEU A 87 -26.08 3.02 -4.94
CA LEU A 87 -26.58 3.73 -3.76
C LEU A 87 -25.45 4.14 -2.81
N SER A 88 -24.52 3.22 -2.56
CA SER A 88 -23.40 3.44 -1.65
C SER A 88 -22.18 2.65 -2.07
N LEU A 89 -21.01 3.16 -1.66
CA LEU A 89 -19.71 2.56 -1.90
C LEU A 89 -18.97 2.42 -0.57
N GLU A 90 -18.41 1.24 -0.35
CA GLU A 90 -17.45 0.94 0.71
C GLU A 90 -16.20 0.34 0.05
N ILE A 91 -15.06 0.99 0.26
CA ILE A 91 -13.74 0.54 -0.15
C ILE A 91 -12.92 0.34 1.10
N ARG A 92 -12.32 -0.84 1.23
CA ARG A 92 -11.38 -1.17 2.29
C ARG A 92 -10.05 -1.56 1.68
N MET A 93 -8.98 -1.18 2.34
CA MET A 93 -7.61 -1.54 2.00
C MET A 93 -6.99 -2.27 3.18
N ASP A 94 -6.54 -3.50 2.97
CA ASP A 94 -5.97 -4.36 4.01
C ASP A 94 -6.85 -4.39 5.28
N ASP A 95 -8.14 -4.62 5.06
CA ASP A 95 -9.20 -4.61 6.07
C ASP A 95 -9.47 -3.27 6.78
N HIS A 96 -8.79 -2.18 6.42
CA HIS A 96 -9.05 -0.84 6.94
C HIS A 96 -10.00 -0.06 6.02
N PRO A 97 -11.01 0.64 6.55
CA PRO A 97 -11.92 1.44 5.74
C PRO A 97 -11.16 2.62 5.12
N LEU A 98 -11.18 2.70 3.78
CA LEU A 98 -10.58 3.78 3.01
C LEU A 98 -11.63 4.81 2.60
N VAL A 99 -12.77 4.33 2.10
CA VAL A 99 -13.90 5.16 1.67
C VAL A 99 -15.19 4.47 2.07
N THR A 100 -16.07 5.17 2.78
CA THR A 100 -17.45 4.72 3.01
C THR A 100 -18.37 5.90 2.78
N ARG A 101 -19.19 5.86 1.72
CA ARG A 101 -20.10 6.97 1.41
C ARG A 101 -21.40 6.54 0.77
N GLN A 102 -22.45 7.29 1.07
CA GLN A 102 -23.69 7.30 0.30
C GLN A 102 -23.50 8.17 -0.93
N LEU A 103 -23.97 7.72 -2.09
CA LEU A 103 -23.85 8.45 -3.34
C LEU A 103 -24.94 9.51 -3.45
N SER A 104 -24.54 10.73 -3.78
CA SER A 104 -25.47 11.83 -4.01
C SER A 104 -26.32 11.58 -5.27
N GLU A 105 -27.37 12.36 -5.47
CA GLU A 105 -28.14 12.28 -6.73
C GLU A 105 -27.27 12.61 -7.96
N ALA A 106 -26.35 13.57 -7.83
CA ALA A 106 -25.42 13.94 -8.90
C ALA A 106 -24.46 12.78 -9.24
N ASP A 107 -23.89 12.14 -8.22
CA ASP A 107 -23.01 10.97 -8.41
C ASP A 107 -23.76 9.83 -9.10
N ARG A 108 -24.98 9.56 -8.65
CA ARG A 108 -25.84 8.53 -9.22
C ARG A 108 -26.14 8.80 -10.68
N LEU A 109 -26.51 10.04 -11.01
CA LEU A 109 -26.80 10.42 -12.38
C LEU A 109 -25.56 10.31 -13.29
N LEU A 110 -24.39 10.69 -12.78
CA LEU A 110 -23.12 10.54 -13.49
C LEU A 110 -22.83 9.07 -13.80
N LEU A 111 -22.94 8.20 -12.79
CA LEU A 111 -22.68 6.77 -12.93
C LEU A 111 -23.72 6.06 -13.81
N ILE A 112 -25.01 6.40 -13.72
CA ILE A 112 -26.03 5.84 -14.62
C ILE A 112 -25.74 6.17 -16.09
N LYS A 113 -25.13 7.33 -16.35
CA LYS A 113 -24.74 7.77 -17.70
C LYS A 113 -23.44 7.15 -18.21
N GLY A 114 -22.79 6.25 -17.46
CA GLY A 114 -21.50 5.67 -17.85
C GLY A 114 -20.29 6.51 -17.41
N GLY A 115 -20.47 7.44 -16.47
CA GLY A 115 -19.40 8.29 -15.96
C GLY A 115 -18.45 7.58 -14.99
N SER A 116 -17.40 8.30 -14.60
CA SER A 116 -16.41 7.87 -13.62
C SER A 116 -16.31 8.91 -12.52
N LEU A 117 -16.14 8.44 -11.29
CA LEU A 117 -16.10 9.26 -10.09
C LEU A 117 -14.83 8.95 -9.31
N GLU A 118 -14.03 9.99 -9.05
CA GLU A 118 -12.90 9.85 -8.12
C GLU A 118 -13.44 9.66 -6.70
N ILE A 119 -12.99 8.61 -6.02
CA ILE A 119 -13.51 8.20 -4.71
C ILE A 119 -12.46 8.35 -3.61
N PHE A 120 -11.18 8.35 -3.98
CA PHE A 120 -10.04 8.51 -3.09
C PHE A 120 -8.86 9.08 -3.87
N SER A 121 -8.10 9.96 -3.25
CA SER A 121 -6.83 10.48 -3.75
C SER A 121 -5.96 10.85 -2.56
N ASP A 122 -4.88 10.11 -2.33
CA ASP A 122 -3.90 10.42 -1.28
C ASP A 122 -2.55 9.75 -1.55
N ILE A 123 -1.58 9.97 -0.67
CA ILE A 123 -0.31 9.26 -0.62
C ILE A 123 -0.54 7.86 -0.04
N MET A 124 0.12 6.86 -0.62
CA MET A 124 -0.01 5.47 -0.21
C MET A 124 1.37 4.81 -0.10
N GLU A 125 1.49 3.85 0.80
CA GLU A 125 2.69 3.02 0.86
C GLU A 125 2.83 2.21 -0.45
N PRO A 126 4.05 2.09 -1.00
CA PRO A 126 4.28 1.24 -2.16
C PRO A 126 4.28 -0.24 -1.75
N GLY A 127 3.77 -1.10 -2.63
CA GLY A 127 3.73 -2.55 -2.40
C GLY A 127 2.34 -3.15 -2.60
N PRO A 128 2.17 -4.45 -2.31
CA PRO A 128 0.89 -5.12 -2.52
C PRO A 128 -0.12 -4.81 -1.41
N HIS A 129 -1.31 -4.36 -1.82
CA HIS A 129 -2.47 -4.14 -0.98
C HIS A 129 -3.69 -4.94 -1.47
N ASN A 130 -4.52 -5.39 -0.53
CA ASN A 130 -5.81 -6.00 -0.83
C ASN A 130 -6.91 -4.94 -0.76
N LEU A 131 -7.52 -4.66 -1.91
CA LEU A 131 -8.60 -3.70 -2.01
C LEU A 131 -9.95 -4.42 -2.13
N ALA A 132 -10.72 -4.40 -1.05
CA ALA A 132 -12.09 -4.91 -1.02
C ALA A 132 -13.07 -3.80 -1.37
N ALA A 133 -13.84 -3.99 -2.43
CA ALA A 133 -14.85 -3.06 -2.89
C ALA A 133 -16.24 -3.66 -2.70
N ARG A 134 -17.16 -2.86 -2.15
CA ARG A 134 -18.55 -3.22 -1.95
C ARG A 134 -19.44 -2.07 -2.43
N CYS A 135 -20.37 -2.39 -3.31
CA CYS A 135 -21.33 -1.45 -3.86
C CYS A 135 -22.74 -1.95 -3.57
N GLN A 136 -23.58 -1.08 -3.01
CA GLN A 136 -25.01 -1.34 -2.93
C GLN A 136 -25.68 -0.78 -4.18
N ILE A 137 -26.52 -1.58 -4.84
CA ILE A 137 -27.21 -1.19 -6.05
C ILE A 137 -28.71 -1.46 -5.92
N GLN A 138 -29.50 -0.68 -6.66
CA GLN A 138 -30.93 -0.89 -6.82
C GLN A 138 -31.24 -1.10 -8.29
N THR A 139 -31.85 -2.24 -8.62
CA THR A 139 -32.21 -2.61 -10.00
C THR A 139 -33.60 -2.13 -10.37
N ALA A 140 -33.81 -1.71 -11.62
CA ALA A 140 -35.10 -1.24 -12.12
C ALA A 140 -36.23 -2.30 -12.07
N GLU A 141 -35.91 -3.60 -12.03
CA GLU A 141 -36.92 -4.67 -11.96
C GLU A 141 -37.66 -4.75 -10.60
N LYS A 142 -37.09 -4.19 -9.52
CA LYS A 142 -37.69 -4.19 -8.17
C LYS A 142 -37.41 -2.88 -7.43
N PRO A 143 -38.03 -1.77 -7.85
CA PRO A 143 -37.75 -0.43 -7.30
C PRO A 143 -38.15 -0.28 -5.83
N SER A 144 -38.95 -1.18 -5.26
CA SER A 144 -39.48 -1.00 -3.89
C SER A 144 -38.71 -1.69 -2.76
N LEU A 145 -37.89 -2.73 -2.98
CA LEU A 145 -37.45 -3.55 -1.81
C LEU A 145 -36.11 -4.31 -1.89
N LYS A 146 -35.42 -4.42 -3.04
CA LYS A 146 -34.21 -5.26 -3.10
C LYS A 146 -32.97 -4.46 -3.46
N VAL A 147 -32.28 -3.98 -2.42
CA VAL A 147 -30.88 -3.55 -2.53
C VAL A 147 -30.04 -4.80 -2.72
N GLU A 148 -29.34 -4.87 -3.83
CA GLU A 148 -28.33 -5.90 -4.09
C GLU A 148 -26.96 -5.38 -3.64
N VAL A 149 -26.13 -6.28 -3.12
CA VAL A 149 -24.77 -5.96 -2.71
C VAL A 149 -23.84 -6.68 -3.67
N VAL A 150 -23.05 -5.92 -4.40
CA VAL A 150 -21.99 -6.44 -5.26
C VAL A 150 -20.66 -6.20 -4.55
N SER A 151 -19.85 -7.24 -4.41
CA SER A 151 -18.55 -7.14 -3.75
C SER A 151 -17.48 -7.91 -4.49
N ALA A 152 -16.26 -7.39 -4.50
CA ALA A 152 -15.09 -8.04 -5.06
C ALA A 152 -13.82 -7.61 -4.31
N VAL A 153 -12.80 -8.44 -4.36
CA VAL A 153 -11.47 -8.15 -3.81
C VAL A 153 -10.47 -8.11 -4.96
N PHE A 154 -9.63 -7.09 -4.96
CA PHE A 154 -8.63 -6.83 -5.98
C PHE A 154 -7.27 -6.66 -5.34
N ARG A 155 -6.23 -6.97 -6.11
CA ARG A 155 -4.84 -6.67 -5.73
C ARG A 155 -4.46 -5.32 -6.33
N PHE A 156 -4.04 -4.40 -5.48
CA PHE A 156 -3.54 -3.08 -5.87
C PHE A 156 -2.08 -2.98 -5.49
N GLU A 157 -1.21 -2.62 -6.43
CA GLU A 157 0.24 -2.58 -6.19
C GLU A 157 0.81 -1.21 -6.57
N PRO A 158 0.65 -0.18 -5.72
CA PRO A 158 1.24 1.13 -5.96
C PRO A 158 2.74 1.02 -6.14
N ARG A 159 3.23 1.53 -7.25
CA ARG A 159 4.66 1.61 -7.53
C ARG A 159 5.24 2.86 -6.87
N ARG A 160 6.39 2.68 -6.22
CA ARG A 160 7.15 3.76 -5.58
C ARG A 160 7.45 4.86 -6.60
N ALA A 161 7.38 6.12 -6.16
CA ALA A 161 7.77 7.28 -6.96
C ALA A 161 6.92 7.51 -8.24
N SER A 162 5.67 7.04 -8.25
CA SER A 162 4.79 7.18 -9.40
C SER A 162 3.38 7.56 -8.97
N ALA A 163 2.62 8.11 -9.91
CA ALA A 163 1.18 8.26 -9.76
C ALA A 163 0.49 6.95 -10.11
N ASN A 164 -0.20 6.36 -9.15
CA ASN A 164 -0.89 5.09 -9.27
C ASN A 164 -2.40 5.32 -9.34
N PHE A 165 -3.06 4.55 -10.20
CA PHE A 165 -4.46 4.73 -10.50
C PHE A 165 -5.15 3.38 -10.55
N MET A 166 -6.31 3.29 -9.90
CA MET A 166 -7.15 2.10 -10.02
C MET A 166 -8.60 2.47 -10.24
N GLU A 167 -9.19 1.89 -11.28
CA GLU A 167 -10.60 2.06 -11.62
C GLU A 167 -11.38 0.79 -11.32
N ILE A 168 -12.43 0.92 -10.53
CA ILE A 168 -13.37 -0.15 -10.19
C ILE A 168 -14.65 0.11 -10.98
N SER A 169 -14.94 -0.77 -11.93
CA SER A 169 -16.06 -0.66 -12.84
C SER A 169 -17.17 -1.64 -12.46
N LEU A 170 -18.40 -1.13 -12.31
CA LEU A 170 -19.61 -1.90 -12.17
C LEU A 170 -20.18 -2.22 -13.55
N SER A 171 -20.38 -3.51 -13.85
CA SER A 171 -20.90 -3.94 -15.16
C SER A 171 -21.90 -5.08 -15.01
N ARG A 172 -22.76 -5.26 -16.01
CA ARG A 172 -23.66 -6.42 -16.07
C ARG A 172 -22.83 -7.68 -16.31
N ALA A 173 -23.08 -8.72 -15.53
CA ALA A 173 -22.41 -9.99 -15.67
C ALA A 173 -22.93 -10.73 -16.91
N ASN A 174 -22.02 -11.14 -17.80
CA ASN A 174 -22.33 -11.93 -19.00
C ASN A 174 -22.41 -13.44 -18.69
N ARG A 175 -23.03 -13.83 -17.59
CA ARG A 175 -23.23 -15.26 -17.28
C ARG A 175 -24.58 -15.71 -17.84
N GLY A 176 -24.52 -16.66 -18.77
CA GLY A 176 -25.67 -17.12 -19.53
C GLY A 176 -26.84 -17.60 -18.66
N LYS A 177 -28.03 -17.15 -19.06
CA LYS A 177 -29.38 -17.72 -18.83
C LYS A 177 -30.12 -17.47 -17.52
N THR A 178 -29.59 -16.86 -16.46
CA THR A 178 -30.44 -16.49 -15.31
C THR A 178 -29.95 -15.25 -14.56
N GLY A 179 -30.65 -14.13 -14.74
CA GLY A 179 -30.68 -12.99 -13.81
C GLY A 179 -29.81 -11.79 -14.18
N ASN A 180 -30.34 -10.60 -13.88
CA ASN A 180 -29.64 -9.32 -13.89
C ASN A 180 -28.55 -9.28 -12.81
N SER A 181 -27.50 -10.06 -13.00
CA SER A 181 -26.35 -10.09 -12.11
C SER A 181 -25.38 -8.98 -12.50
N PHE A 182 -24.76 -8.37 -11.49
CA PHE A 182 -23.77 -7.32 -11.64
C PHE A 182 -22.43 -7.79 -11.08
N ASP A 183 -21.34 -7.44 -11.75
CA ASP A 183 -19.98 -7.76 -11.35
C ASP A 183 -19.16 -6.47 -11.23
N LEU A 184 -18.20 -6.48 -10.29
CA LEU A 184 -17.15 -5.46 -10.19
C LEU A 184 -15.87 -5.96 -10.86
N LYS A 185 -15.25 -5.11 -11.67
CA LYS A 185 -13.94 -5.36 -12.28
C LYS A 185 -13.00 -4.22 -11.98
N ALA A 186 -11.73 -4.51 -11.72
CA ALA A 186 -10.72 -3.50 -11.49
C ALA A 186 -9.71 -3.43 -12.65
N LYS A 187 -9.22 -2.22 -12.92
CA LYS A 187 -8.07 -1.97 -13.78
C LYS A 187 -7.07 -1.08 -13.03
N HIS A 188 -5.81 -1.49 -12.99
CA HIS A 188 -4.71 -0.76 -12.36
C HIS A 188 -3.75 -0.26 -13.44
N TRP A 189 -3.27 0.99 -13.30
CA TRP A 189 -2.17 1.53 -14.10
C TRP A 189 -1.37 2.55 -13.29
N SER A 190 -0.12 2.79 -13.70
CA SER A 190 0.77 3.78 -13.09
C SER A 190 1.34 4.71 -14.16
N ARG A 191 1.62 5.96 -13.81
CA ARG A 191 2.35 6.92 -14.64
C ARG A 191 3.66 7.28 -13.95
N GLU A 192 4.77 7.04 -14.63
CA GLU A 192 6.09 7.51 -14.18
C GLU A 192 6.13 9.05 -14.25
N ASN A 193 6.67 9.66 -13.20
CA ASN A 193 6.93 11.10 -13.12
C ASN A 193 8.27 11.44 -13.75
#